data_AF-A0A399FCD2-F1
#
_entry.id   AF-A0A399FCD2-F1
#
_cell.length_a   1.000
_cell.length_b   1.000
_cell.length_c   1.000
_cell.angle_alpha   90.00
_cell.angle_beta   90.00
_cell.angle_gamma   90.00
#
_symmetry.space_group_name_H-M   'P 1'
#
loop_
_entity.id
_entity.type
_entity.pdbx_description
1 polymer ?
#
loop_
_entity_poly.entity_id
_entity_poly.type
_entity_poly.pdbx_seq_one_letter_code
_entity_poly.pdbx_strand_id
1 'polypeptide(L)'
;MQPGLVELLELYEYKVEDLARGADPKGGMAALNRLRQSLIASNLSGPLARRFREADARYKASRTSYQSVSEEPTPELAIFIEDEGPAPVSPEREVLDGLAEALYWSRLERDLGRAAKQFNQGKRDELRMTYAILQNLEAYASTPQFAGDYNLSRFSLSHAIPGLSDPRVAIENTEVGTRLLLELFRQVYGLADRLNLPPEETVPYLRRFARRILDSEGALRTSIKGPNVDMLRRALEEARRQGLGTGQIRELEERLQAAAAEERRLALVQEEDKNRFAAAIERISLLLARYLPAPRGEAAWPQIPQKILGAQGSEFALSEVPPGTKSLTLRLQPQRLRLEGYEIAISQTGQLYGLSVGTQERSLDEAPWFSLTLRDAELQVLRYKDYLHLRLEPREAATLSNLLTEGRVLAHLMWPERDYAYLRLMRAFSMRFKGDTNVAQFGPESAARYGEATIDNLQEFARKGLESVKARIERTPHWRDLLAQTAAAMGLELYGQNLTREISEWLGYQPPSRDTLGGDIGSTTVGDSPSSLKAGSTVLSLRFQSDEVYVSSTGLIPRKLHDLMVWMVPEGGVVLAREAHRVAHVLVQIASQQAFPADKKG
;
A
#
# COMPACT_ATOMS: atom_id res chain seq x y z
N MET A 1 -13.05 32.22 -3.84
CA MET A 1 -12.32 32.80 -4.99
C MET A 1 -10.84 32.51 -4.76
N GLN A 2 -10.14 31.86 -5.69
CA GLN A 2 -8.70 31.64 -5.54
C GLN A 2 -7.99 32.96 -5.82
N PRO A 3 -7.12 33.45 -4.92
CA PRO A 3 -6.41 34.70 -5.16
C PRO A 3 -5.48 34.57 -6.36
N GLY A 4 -5.43 35.61 -7.18
CA GLY A 4 -4.55 35.66 -8.35
C GLY A 4 -3.08 35.71 -7.95
N LEU A 5 -2.17 35.31 -8.87
CA LEU A 5 -0.72 35.36 -8.63
C LEU A 5 -0.20 36.76 -8.26
N VAL A 6 -0.86 37.81 -8.73
CA VAL A 6 -0.56 39.20 -8.39
C VAL A 6 -0.89 39.49 -6.92
N GLU A 7 -2.06 39.05 -6.46
CA GLU A 7 -2.52 39.24 -5.07
C GLU A 7 -1.64 38.46 -4.08
N LEU A 8 -1.19 37.27 -4.47
CA LEU A 8 -0.23 36.48 -3.68
C LEU A 8 1.13 37.17 -3.57
N LEU A 9 1.61 37.82 -4.64
CA LEU A 9 2.86 38.57 -4.60
C LEU A 9 2.73 39.85 -3.76
N GLU A 10 1.62 40.57 -3.85
CA GLU A 10 1.36 41.75 -3.01
C GLU A 10 1.26 41.38 -1.53
N LEU A 11 0.63 40.25 -1.22
CA LEU A 11 0.59 39.71 0.14
C LEU A 11 1.99 39.30 0.63
N TYR A 12 2.87 38.83 -0.25
CA TYR A 12 4.27 38.55 0.08
C TYR A 12 5.02 39.83 0.43
N GLU A 13 4.95 40.82 -0.45
CA GLU A 13 5.60 42.12 -0.28
C GLU A 13 5.17 42.79 1.03
N TYR A 14 3.86 42.80 1.32
CA TYR A 14 3.31 43.34 2.57
C TYR A 14 3.90 42.65 3.82
N LYS A 15 3.96 41.31 3.82
CA LYS A 15 4.49 40.57 4.97
C LYS A 15 6.02 40.70 5.11
N VAL A 16 6.74 40.86 4.01
CA VAL A 16 8.17 41.14 4.04
C VAL A 16 8.43 42.55 4.54
N GLU A 17 7.56 43.52 4.26
CA GLU A 17 7.64 44.87 4.85
C GLU A 17 7.39 44.86 6.37
N ASP A 18 6.41 44.09 6.85
CA ASP A 18 6.19 43.90 8.29
C ASP A 18 7.49 43.37 8.97
N LEU A 19 8.11 42.35 8.36
CA LEU A 19 9.37 41.77 8.83
C LEU A 19 10.54 42.77 8.76
N ALA A 20 10.62 43.58 7.69
CA ALA A 20 11.64 44.61 7.54
C ALA A 20 11.51 45.75 8.55
N ARG A 21 10.30 45.98 9.10
CA ARG A 21 10.03 46.91 10.20
C ARG A 21 10.23 46.26 11.59
N GLY A 22 10.69 45.01 11.66
CA GLY A 22 10.90 44.28 12.91
C GLY A 22 9.60 43.81 13.58
N ALA A 23 8.47 43.86 12.88
CA ALA A 23 7.20 43.34 13.38
C ALA A 23 6.97 41.90 12.91
N ASP A 24 6.24 41.12 13.70
CA ASP A 24 5.88 39.76 13.30
C ASP A 24 4.93 39.79 12.09
N PRO A 25 5.25 39.08 10.99
CA PRO A 25 4.41 39.06 9.82
C PRO A 25 3.06 38.42 10.16
N LYS A 26 1.94 39.02 9.72
CA LYS A 26 0.60 38.47 9.98
C LYS A 26 0.47 37.02 9.51
N GLY A 27 0.15 36.12 10.45
CA GLY A 27 0.09 34.67 10.23
C GLY A 27 1.40 33.91 10.51
N GLY A 28 2.42 34.60 11.04
CA GLY A 28 3.68 34.02 11.47
C GLY A 28 4.65 33.70 10.33
N MET A 29 5.90 33.43 10.71
CA MET A 29 7.00 33.16 9.78
C MET A 29 6.73 31.92 8.90
N ALA A 30 6.00 30.92 9.43
CA ALA A 30 5.60 29.73 8.69
C ALA A 30 4.61 30.03 7.54
N ALA A 31 3.73 31.02 7.69
CA ALA A 31 2.84 31.43 6.61
C ALA A 31 3.57 32.25 5.54
N LEU A 32 4.54 33.08 5.94
CA LEU A 32 5.40 33.80 5.01
C LEU A 32 6.26 32.84 4.16
N ASN A 33 6.82 31.80 4.78
CA ASN A 33 7.62 30.78 4.09
C ASN A 33 6.80 29.94 3.11
N ARG A 34 5.57 29.55 3.48
CA ARG A 34 4.65 28.85 2.57
C ARG A 34 4.27 29.71 1.36
N LEU A 35 4.03 30.99 1.59
CA LEU A 35 3.69 31.93 0.52
C LEU A 35 4.88 32.17 -0.43
N ARG A 36 6.10 32.25 0.11
CA ARG A 36 7.35 32.26 -0.66
C ARG A 36 7.52 31.01 -1.53
N GLN A 37 7.31 29.82 -0.97
CA GLN A 37 7.40 28.55 -1.72
C GLN A 37 6.35 28.48 -2.84
N SER A 38 5.12 28.95 -2.57
CA SER A 38 4.06 29.02 -3.57
C SER A 38 4.42 29.93 -4.74
N LEU A 39 5.08 31.07 -4.49
CA LEU A 39 5.52 32.00 -5.54
C LEU A 39 6.72 31.47 -6.33
N ILE A 40 7.62 30.69 -5.70
CA ILE A 40 8.74 30.00 -6.38
C ILE A 40 8.24 28.89 -7.31
N ALA A 41 7.23 28.13 -6.87
CA ALA A 41 6.64 27.06 -7.67
C ALA A 41 5.74 27.58 -8.81
N SER A 42 5.39 28.87 -8.80
CA SER A 42 4.54 29.49 -9.80
C SER A 42 5.34 30.07 -10.96
N ASN A 43 4.83 29.95 -12.19
CA ASN A 43 5.47 30.51 -13.38
C ASN A 43 5.20 32.03 -13.51
N LEU A 44 5.91 32.84 -12.72
CA LEU A 44 5.73 34.30 -12.67
C LEU A 44 6.14 34.96 -14.01
N SER A 45 5.31 35.87 -14.51
CA SER A 45 5.65 36.66 -15.70
C SER A 45 6.85 37.59 -15.42
N GLY A 46 7.58 38.00 -16.46
CA GLY A 46 8.83 38.77 -16.32
C GLY A 46 8.78 39.95 -15.33
N PRO A 47 7.75 40.84 -15.38
CA PRO A 47 7.59 41.93 -14.42
C PRO A 47 7.37 41.46 -12.97
N LEU A 48 6.55 40.41 -12.76
CA LEU A 48 6.27 39.84 -11.44
C LEU A 48 7.48 39.09 -10.87
N ALA A 49 8.25 38.41 -11.73
CA ALA A 49 9.47 37.72 -11.33
C ALA A 49 10.58 38.68 -10.90
N ARG A 50 10.59 39.92 -11.41
CA ARG A 50 11.50 40.97 -10.95
C ARG A 50 11.09 41.49 -9.57
N ARG A 51 9.81 41.85 -9.40
CA ARG A 51 9.24 42.27 -8.10
C ARG A 51 9.45 41.22 -7.01
N PHE A 52 9.20 39.95 -7.32
CA PHE A 52 9.46 38.84 -6.40
C PHE A 52 10.94 38.74 -5.98
N ARG A 53 11.89 38.89 -6.92
CA ARG A 53 13.32 38.87 -6.59
C ARG A 53 13.74 40.02 -5.68
N GLU A 54 13.18 41.21 -5.89
CA GLU A 54 13.43 42.39 -5.04
C GLU A 54 12.87 42.18 -3.63
N ALA A 55 11.65 41.64 -3.51
CA ALA A 55 11.05 41.27 -2.23
C ALA A 55 11.81 40.14 -1.52
N ASP A 56 12.27 39.12 -2.26
CA ASP A 56 13.03 37.99 -1.70
C ASP A 56 14.41 38.42 -1.17
N ALA A 57 15.05 39.40 -1.81
CA ALA A 57 16.29 39.98 -1.31
C ALA A 57 16.08 40.72 0.02
N ARG A 58 14.98 41.49 0.15
CA ARG A 58 14.61 42.19 1.40
C ARG A 58 14.26 41.22 2.53
N TYR A 59 13.57 40.13 2.21
CA TYR A 59 13.28 39.05 3.17
C TYR A 59 14.57 38.41 3.72
N LYS A 60 15.55 38.12 2.86
CA LYS A 60 16.84 37.55 3.29
C LYS A 60 17.64 38.52 4.15
N ALA A 61 17.64 39.80 3.82
CA ALA A 61 18.35 40.83 4.60
C ALA A 61 17.70 41.06 5.98
N SER A 62 16.37 41.10 6.05
CA SER A 62 15.62 41.30 7.30
C SER A 62 15.64 40.07 8.21
N ARG A 63 15.75 38.84 7.67
CA ARG A 63 15.89 37.61 8.47
C ARG A 63 17.16 37.58 9.32
N THR A 64 18.28 38.03 8.77
CA THR A 64 19.56 38.11 9.52
C THR A 64 19.47 39.16 10.64
N SER A 65 18.70 40.23 10.44
CA SER A 65 18.49 41.28 11.45
C SER A 65 17.46 40.86 12.51
N TYR A 66 16.41 40.13 12.13
CA TYR A 66 15.40 39.62 13.07
C TYR A 66 15.98 38.59 14.05
N GLN A 67 16.95 37.77 13.63
CA GLN A 67 17.67 36.86 14.52
C GLN A 67 18.63 37.55 15.49
N SER A 68 19.01 38.81 15.24
CA SER A 68 19.95 39.57 16.10
C SER A 68 19.26 40.57 17.05
N VAL A 69 17.96 40.84 16.86
CA VAL A 69 17.18 41.77 17.72
C VAL A 69 16.41 41.03 18.83
N SER A 70 16.35 39.69 18.84
CA SER A 70 15.65 38.93 19.89
C SER A 70 16.46 38.68 21.18
N GLU A 71 17.60 39.35 21.35
CA GLU A 71 18.44 39.29 22.56
C GLU A 71 18.71 40.70 23.11
N GLU A 72 17.68 41.41 23.61
CA GLU A 72 17.87 42.45 24.63
C GLU A 72 16.75 42.37 25.68
N PRO A 73 17.08 42.47 26.99
CA PRO A 73 16.13 42.26 28.07
C PRO A 73 15.30 43.52 28.34
N THR A 74 13.98 43.43 28.17
CA THR A 74 13.03 44.47 28.60
C THR A 74 12.64 44.28 30.07
N PRO A 75 12.51 45.36 30.86
CA PRO A 75 12.14 45.28 32.26
C PRO A 75 10.64 44.97 32.45
N GLU A 76 10.40 44.24 33.54
CA GLU A 76 9.14 43.67 34.02
C GLU A 76 7.94 44.63 33.97
N LEU A 77 6.90 44.20 33.25
CA LEU A 77 5.52 44.44 33.64
C LEU A 77 4.81 43.08 33.70
N ALA A 78 4.54 42.67 34.94
CA ALA A 78 3.94 41.40 35.31
C ALA A 78 2.58 41.21 34.63
N ILE A 79 2.57 40.39 33.58
CA ILE A 79 1.40 39.61 33.19
C ILE A 79 1.79 38.17 33.52
N PHE A 80 1.26 37.66 34.63
CA PHE A 80 1.33 36.23 34.94
C PHE A 80 0.55 35.45 33.88
N ILE A 81 1.25 35.09 32.80
CA ILE A 81 0.93 33.90 32.03
C ILE A 81 1.84 32.84 32.65
N GLU A 82 1.24 31.85 33.31
CA GLU A 82 1.98 30.64 33.68
C GLU A 82 2.55 30.07 32.38
N ASP A 83 3.85 30.28 32.21
CA ASP A 83 4.66 29.58 31.23
C ASP A 83 4.73 28.13 31.73
N GLU A 84 3.75 27.32 31.31
CA GLU A 84 3.91 25.87 31.31
C GLU A 84 5.10 25.57 30.39
N GLY A 85 6.31 25.57 30.96
CA GLY A 85 7.46 24.95 30.34
C GLY A 85 7.06 23.56 29.83
N PRO A 86 7.72 23.02 28.77
CA PRO A 86 7.26 21.82 28.08
C PRO A 86 6.85 20.77 29.09
N ALA A 87 5.55 20.46 29.13
CA ALA A 87 4.98 19.56 30.12
C ALA A 87 5.84 18.29 30.15
N PRO A 88 6.17 17.75 31.34
CA PRO A 88 6.95 16.52 31.43
C PRO A 88 6.28 15.47 30.54
N VAL A 89 6.99 14.99 29.52
CA VAL A 89 6.46 14.01 28.57
C VAL A 89 5.97 12.82 29.39
N SER A 90 4.66 12.57 29.39
CA SER A 90 4.09 11.46 30.15
C SER A 90 4.74 10.15 29.67
N PRO A 91 5.17 9.25 30.57
CA PRO A 91 5.77 7.97 30.17
C PRO A 91 4.81 7.15 29.29
N GLU A 92 3.50 7.31 29.47
CA GLU A 92 2.49 6.64 28.64
C GLU A 92 2.37 7.26 27.25
N ARG A 93 2.68 8.56 27.10
CA ARG A 93 2.75 9.20 25.80
C ARG A 93 3.91 8.65 24.97
N GLU A 94 5.09 8.51 25.59
CA GLU A 94 6.26 7.89 24.94
C GLU A 94 5.97 6.44 24.52
N VAL A 95 5.23 5.70 25.34
CA VAL A 95 4.80 4.34 25.03
C VAL A 95 3.88 4.31 23.81
N LEU A 96 2.90 5.21 23.73
CA LEU A 96 1.99 5.29 22.58
C LEU A 96 2.74 5.64 21.29
N ASP A 97 3.67 6.60 21.35
CA ASP A 97 4.50 6.98 20.22
C ASP A 97 5.42 5.82 19.79
N GLY A 98 6.04 5.12 20.76
CA GLY A 98 6.86 3.92 20.50
C GLY A 98 6.07 2.73 19.94
N LEU A 99 4.82 2.52 20.40
CA LEU A 99 3.91 1.53 19.82
C LEU A 99 3.54 1.89 18.39
N ALA A 100 3.30 3.18 18.09
CA ALA A 100 2.94 3.63 16.75
C ALA A 100 4.10 3.37 15.79
N GLU A 101 5.32 3.63 16.24
CA GLU A 101 6.53 3.33 15.50
C GLU A 101 6.71 1.82 15.27
N ALA A 102 6.62 1.01 16.33
CA ALA A 102 6.79 -0.44 16.22
C ALA A 102 5.72 -1.09 15.33
N LEU A 103 4.47 -0.62 15.41
CA LEU A 103 3.36 -1.07 14.56
C LEU A 103 3.63 -0.72 13.10
N TYR A 104 4.13 0.49 12.83
CA TYR A 104 4.49 0.92 11.49
C TYR A 104 5.58 0.01 10.89
N TRP A 105 6.67 -0.24 11.61
CA TRP A 105 7.76 -1.08 11.12
C TRP A 105 7.34 -2.54 10.87
N SER A 106 6.49 -3.10 11.74
CA SER A 106 5.93 -4.44 11.55
C SER A 106 5.04 -4.55 10.31
N ARG A 107 4.18 -3.55 10.06
CA ARG A 107 3.36 -3.48 8.84
C ARG A 107 4.22 -3.35 7.60
N LEU A 108 5.21 -2.48 7.66
CA LEU A 108 6.14 -2.27 6.57
C LEU A 108 6.90 -3.56 6.23
N GLU A 109 7.35 -4.34 7.22
CA GLU A 109 8.02 -5.62 6.98
C GLU A 109 7.14 -6.58 6.16
N ARG A 110 5.82 -6.67 6.45
CA ARG A 110 4.87 -7.48 5.68
C ARG A 110 4.74 -6.99 4.23
N ASP A 111 4.64 -5.68 4.02
CA ASP A 111 4.53 -5.09 2.68
C ASP A 111 5.82 -5.23 1.88
N LEU A 112 6.98 -5.04 2.52
CA LEU A 112 8.29 -5.27 1.93
C LEU A 112 8.50 -6.74 1.60
N GLY A 113 7.89 -7.67 2.33
CA GLY A 113 7.88 -9.10 1.97
C GLY A 113 7.24 -9.35 0.60
N ARG A 114 6.20 -8.58 0.23
CA ARG A 114 5.58 -8.65 -1.10
C ARG A 114 6.49 -8.05 -2.17
N ALA A 115 7.07 -6.87 -1.90
CA ALA A 115 8.02 -6.22 -2.80
C ALA A 115 9.27 -7.09 -3.04
N ALA A 116 9.81 -7.73 -2.00
CA ALA A 116 10.94 -8.63 -2.08
C ALA A 116 10.63 -9.84 -2.98
N LYS A 117 9.43 -10.42 -2.92
CA LYS A 117 9.01 -11.50 -3.84
C LYS A 117 9.05 -11.04 -5.31
N GLN A 118 8.61 -9.81 -5.58
CA GLN A 118 8.65 -9.24 -6.93
C GLN A 118 10.09 -8.99 -7.38
N PHE A 119 10.91 -8.36 -6.53
CA PHE A 119 12.31 -8.05 -6.84
C PHE A 119 13.22 -9.28 -6.90
N ASN A 120 12.79 -10.41 -6.33
CA ASN A 120 13.51 -11.68 -6.44
C ASN A 120 13.29 -12.36 -7.81
N GLN A 121 12.43 -11.82 -8.69
CA GLN A 121 12.24 -12.32 -10.05
C GLN A 121 13.36 -11.83 -10.98
N GLY A 122 13.69 -12.63 -12.01
CA GLY A 122 14.68 -12.24 -13.03
C GLY A 122 16.11 -12.11 -12.50
N LYS A 123 16.80 -11.01 -12.84
CA LYS A 123 18.22 -10.78 -12.46
C LYS A 123 18.41 -10.09 -11.10
N ARG A 124 17.32 -9.86 -10.35
CA ARG A 124 17.32 -9.34 -8.97
C ARG A 124 18.06 -8.01 -8.81
N ASP A 125 17.93 -7.14 -9.81
CA ASP A 125 18.75 -5.93 -9.91
C ASP A 125 18.47 -4.96 -8.73
N GLU A 126 17.23 -4.90 -8.22
CA GLU A 126 16.83 -4.06 -7.08
C GLU A 126 17.45 -4.52 -5.77
N LEU A 127 17.43 -5.83 -5.48
CA LEU A 127 17.98 -6.36 -4.24
C LEU A 127 19.51 -6.27 -4.24
N ARG A 128 20.14 -6.50 -5.40
CA ARG A 128 21.59 -6.33 -5.58
C ARG A 128 22.00 -4.87 -5.40
N MET A 129 21.21 -3.93 -5.94
CA MET A 129 21.45 -2.51 -5.74
C MET A 129 21.20 -2.09 -4.29
N THR A 130 20.15 -2.59 -3.64
CA THR A 130 19.85 -2.35 -2.23
C THR A 130 21.01 -2.77 -1.33
N TYR A 131 21.56 -3.97 -1.57
CA TYR A 131 22.75 -4.44 -0.86
C TYR A 131 23.95 -3.49 -1.07
N ALA A 132 24.22 -3.10 -2.32
CA ALA A 132 25.32 -2.19 -2.61
C ALA A 132 25.14 -0.82 -1.94
N ILE A 133 23.92 -0.28 -1.92
CA ILE A 133 23.58 0.96 -1.22
C ILE A 133 23.88 0.83 0.28
N LEU A 134 23.37 -0.22 0.93
CA LEU A 134 23.59 -0.45 2.36
C LEU A 134 25.08 -0.53 2.72
N GLN A 135 25.83 -1.37 2.00
CA GLN A 135 27.25 -1.59 2.29
C GLN A 135 28.13 -0.35 2.03
N ASN A 136 27.83 0.42 0.98
CA ASN A 136 28.54 1.68 0.74
C ASN A 136 28.10 2.79 1.69
N LEU A 137 26.83 2.82 2.09
CA LEU A 137 26.33 3.82 3.04
C LEU A 137 26.94 3.59 4.43
N GLU A 138 27.01 2.34 4.90
CA GLU A 138 27.66 1.97 6.16
C GLU A 138 29.16 2.32 6.15
N ALA A 139 29.86 1.94 5.08
CA ALA A 139 31.27 2.28 4.92
C ALA A 139 31.49 3.80 4.87
N TYR A 140 30.64 4.53 4.16
CA TYR A 140 30.77 5.98 4.03
C TYR A 140 30.39 6.72 5.31
N ALA A 141 29.34 6.28 6.01
CA ALA A 141 28.90 6.83 7.29
C ALA A 141 29.96 6.70 8.39
N SER A 142 30.86 5.72 8.27
CA SER A 142 32.00 5.54 9.18
C SER A 142 33.13 6.56 8.94
N THR A 143 33.05 7.36 7.88
CA THR A 143 34.09 8.36 7.55
C THR A 143 33.77 9.73 8.18
N PRO A 144 34.79 10.50 8.65
CA PRO A 144 34.58 11.82 9.22
C PRO A 144 33.94 12.83 8.25
N GLN A 145 34.04 12.58 6.94
CA GLN A 145 33.57 13.47 5.90
C GLN A 145 32.07 13.35 5.63
N PHE A 146 31.40 12.32 6.17
CA PHE A 146 30.00 12.00 5.90
C PHE A 146 29.04 13.14 6.23
N ALA A 147 29.07 13.65 7.46
CA ALA A 147 28.10 14.60 8.01
C ALA A 147 28.03 15.97 7.28
N GLY A 148 28.98 16.26 6.38
CA GLY A 148 29.04 17.53 5.64
C GLY A 148 29.12 17.40 4.11
N ASP A 149 29.16 16.18 3.56
CA ASP A 149 29.29 15.97 2.10
C ASP A 149 27.94 15.70 1.42
N TYR A 150 27.09 16.73 1.41
CA TYR A 150 25.77 16.66 0.76
C TYR A 150 25.83 16.34 -0.74
N ASN A 151 26.90 16.78 -1.40
CA ASN A 151 27.08 16.64 -2.85
C ASN A 151 27.83 15.35 -3.25
N LEU A 152 28.20 14.50 -2.29
CA LEU A 152 28.92 13.24 -2.54
C LEU A 152 30.27 13.45 -3.27
N SER A 153 30.88 14.61 -3.05
CA SER A 153 32.14 15.01 -3.68
C SER A 153 33.33 14.19 -3.18
N ARG A 154 33.25 13.70 -1.93
CA ARG A 154 34.28 12.93 -1.25
C ARG A 154 33.96 11.44 -1.19
N PHE A 155 32.81 11.03 -1.73
CA PHE A 155 32.42 9.64 -1.80
C PHE A 155 33.36 8.85 -2.73
N SER A 156 33.85 7.72 -2.22
CA SER A 156 34.57 6.70 -2.97
C SER A 156 33.89 5.34 -2.81
N LEU A 157 33.74 4.62 -3.93
CA LEU A 157 33.16 3.28 -3.93
C LEU A 157 33.98 2.33 -3.05
N SER A 158 33.32 1.73 -2.06
CA SER A 158 33.92 0.71 -1.17
C SER A 158 33.51 -0.71 -1.59
N HIS A 159 32.26 -0.88 -2.02
CA HIS A 159 31.69 -2.17 -2.37
C HIS A 159 31.04 -2.13 -3.76
N ALA A 160 31.50 -2.98 -4.66
CA ALA A 160 30.86 -3.18 -5.96
C ALA A 160 29.48 -3.84 -5.82
N ILE A 161 28.62 -3.64 -6.82
CA ILE A 161 27.32 -4.30 -6.91
C ILE A 161 27.56 -5.82 -7.05
N PRO A 162 26.97 -6.65 -6.19
CA PRO A 162 27.21 -8.10 -6.19
C PRO A 162 26.76 -8.72 -7.52
N GLY A 163 27.44 -9.80 -7.93
CA GLY A 163 27.01 -10.60 -9.08
C GLY A 163 25.70 -11.34 -8.82
N LEU A 164 25.04 -11.85 -9.87
CA LEU A 164 23.78 -12.59 -9.73
C LEU A 164 23.91 -13.83 -8.81
N SER A 165 25.06 -14.50 -8.87
CA SER A 165 25.36 -15.74 -8.16
C SER A 165 26.36 -15.53 -7.02
N ASP A 166 26.43 -14.33 -6.41
CA ASP A 166 27.32 -14.10 -5.28
C ASP A 166 26.81 -14.89 -4.05
N PRO A 167 27.50 -15.96 -3.61
CA PRO A 167 27.01 -16.85 -2.56
C PRO A 167 26.98 -16.16 -1.19
N ARG A 168 27.68 -15.02 -1.03
CA ARG A 168 27.78 -14.32 0.25
C ARG A 168 26.54 -13.51 0.61
N VAL A 169 25.70 -13.20 -0.38
CA VAL A 169 24.53 -12.33 -0.17
C VAL A 169 23.21 -13.11 -0.11
N ALA A 170 23.17 -14.34 -0.64
CA ALA A 170 22.00 -15.23 -0.58
C ALA A 170 20.66 -14.55 -0.96
N ILE A 171 20.70 -13.62 -1.93
CA ILE A 171 19.55 -12.78 -2.36
C ILE A 171 18.39 -13.62 -2.92
N GLU A 172 18.66 -14.87 -3.27
CA GLU A 172 17.65 -15.81 -3.76
C GLU A 172 16.61 -16.16 -2.68
N ASN A 173 16.97 -16.02 -1.39
CA ASN A 173 16.04 -16.19 -0.29
C ASN A 173 15.20 -14.91 -0.10
N THR A 174 13.90 -15.02 -0.30
CA THR A 174 12.94 -13.91 -0.13
C THR A 174 12.96 -13.30 1.27
N GLU A 175 13.24 -14.08 2.32
CA GLU A 175 13.37 -13.54 3.67
C GLU A 175 14.59 -12.61 3.79
N VAL A 176 15.71 -12.98 3.17
CA VAL A 176 16.91 -12.13 3.11
C VAL A 176 16.61 -10.85 2.33
N GLY A 177 15.92 -10.95 1.19
CA GLY A 177 15.46 -9.78 0.43
C GLY A 177 14.57 -8.85 1.24
N THR A 178 13.65 -9.41 2.04
CA THR A 178 12.76 -8.64 2.93
C THR A 178 13.55 -7.88 3.99
N ARG A 179 14.49 -8.57 4.66
CA ARG A 179 15.35 -7.95 5.68
C ARG A 179 16.26 -6.87 5.08
N LEU A 180 16.80 -7.09 3.88
CA LEU A 180 17.61 -6.09 3.18
C LEU A 180 16.82 -4.81 2.89
N LEU A 181 15.59 -4.94 2.39
CA LEU A 181 14.72 -3.78 2.18
C LEU A 181 14.39 -3.10 3.51
N LEU A 182 14.00 -3.86 4.54
CA LEU A 182 13.67 -3.28 5.84
C LEU A 182 14.85 -2.52 6.46
N GLU A 183 16.05 -3.08 6.35
CA GLU A 183 17.28 -2.43 6.81
C GLU A 183 17.56 -1.15 6.01
N LEU A 184 17.37 -1.16 4.69
CA LEU A 184 17.48 0.05 3.87
C LEU A 184 16.51 1.13 4.38
N PHE A 185 15.24 0.79 4.62
CA PHE A 185 14.27 1.74 5.13
C PHE A 185 14.67 2.33 6.49
N ARG A 186 15.20 1.52 7.41
CA ARG A 186 15.68 1.99 8.71
C ARG A 186 16.88 2.92 8.60
N GLN A 187 17.86 2.56 7.77
CA GLN A 187 19.04 3.39 7.54
C GLN A 187 18.67 4.73 6.88
N VAL A 188 17.75 4.69 5.91
CA VAL A 188 17.27 5.88 5.19
C VAL A 188 16.42 6.76 6.10
N TYR A 189 15.59 6.19 6.97
CA TYR A 189 14.78 6.95 7.92
C TYR A 189 15.66 7.81 8.85
N GLY A 190 16.77 7.27 9.36
CA GLY A 190 17.72 8.02 10.19
C GLY A 190 18.71 8.90 9.41
N LEU A 191 18.65 8.92 8.07
CA LEU A 191 19.68 9.56 7.25
C LEU A 191 19.66 11.08 7.33
N ALA A 192 18.46 11.68 7.35
CA ALA A 192 18.30 13.13 7.46
C ALA A 192 18.98 13.69 8.69
N ASP A 193 18.83 13.01 9.83
CA ASP A 193 19.38 13.46 11.11
C ASP A 193 20.91 13.31 11.14
N ARG A 194 21.45 12.22 10.58
CA ARG A 194 22.90 11.99 10.51
C ARG A 194 23.64 12.96 9.59
N LEU A 195 22.96 13.45 8.56
CA LEU A 195 23.52 14.37 7.55
C LEU A 195 23.03 15.81 7.70
N ASN A 196 22.23 16.10 8.74
CA ASN A 196 21.58 17.38 8.98
C ASN A 196 20.86 17.93 7.72
N LEU A 197 20.12 17.06 7.03
CA LEU A 197 19.39 17.38 5.81
C LEU A 197 17.95 17.76 6.15
N PRO A 198 17.31 18.62 5.34
CA PRO A 198 15.86 18.70 5.32
C PRO A 198 15.28 17.29 5.12
N PRO A 199 14.34 16.83 5.95
CA PRO A 199 13.77 15.49 5.84
C PRO A 199 13.25 15.15 4.43
N GLU A 200 12.74 16.14 3.70
CA GLU A 200 12.23 16.01 2.33
C GLU A 200 13.33 15.63 1.32
N GLU A 201 14.60 15.96 1.61
CA GLU A 201 15.76 15.63 0.76
C GLU A 201 16.30 14.22 0.99
N THR A 202 15.70 13.44 1.90
CA THR A 202 16.15 12.07 2.23
C THR A 202 16.16 11.15 1.01
N VAL A 203 15.03 11.04 0.30
CA VAL A 203 14.92 10.18 -0.90
C VAL A 203 15.73 10.74 -2.08
N PRO A 204 15.68 12.05 -2.39
CA PRO A 204 16.56 12.66 -3.40
C PRO A 204 18.05 12.41 -3.16
N TYR A 205 18.52 12.55 -1.91
CA TYR A 205 19.90 12.28 -1.55
C TYR A 205 20.26 10.81 -1.79
N LEU A 206 19.44 9.87 -1.32
CA LEU A 206 19.70 8.45 -1.53
C LEU A 206 19.72 8.08 -3.02
N ARG A 207 18.84 8.67 -3.82
CA ARG A 207 18.82 8.47 -5.27
C ARG A 207 20.12 8.96 -5.92
N ARG A 208 20.64 10.13 -5.52
CA ARG A 208 21.96 10.62 -5.97
C ARG A 208 23.09 9.70 -5.51
N PHE A 209 23.03 9.21 -4.26
CA PHE A 209 24.00 8.28 -3.70
C PHE A 209 24.05 6.97 -4.47
N ALA A 210 22.90 6.39 -4.76
CA ALA A 210 22.78 5.17 -5.54
C ALA A 210 23.30 5.36 -6.98
N ARG A 211 23.02 6.50 -7.63
CA ARG A 211 23.59 6.83 -8.94
C ARG A 211 25.12 6.99 -8.87
N ARG A 212 25.63 7.65 -7.83
CA ARG A 212 27.08 7.80 -7.61
C ARG A 212 27.78 6.45 -7.45
N ILE A 213 27.15 5.48 -6.76
CA ILE A 213 27.65 4.09 -6.71
C ILE A 213 27.73 3.51 -8.11
N LEU A 214 26.65 3.58 -8.89
CA LEU A 214 26.57 3.00 -10.24
C LEU A 214 27.58 3.62 -11.22
N ASP A 215 27.81 4.93 -11.11
CA ASP A 215 28.72 5.70 -11.97
C ASP A 215 30.20 5.52 -11.57
N SER A 216 30.48 4.94 -10.40
CA SER A 216 31.85 4.76 -9.93
C SER A 216 32.59 3.68 -10.71
N GLU A 217 33.90 3.87 -10.92
CA GLU A 217 34.74 2.86 -11.52
C GLU A 217 34.75 1.58 -10.66
N GLY A 218 34.58 0.42 -11.30
CA GLY A 218 34.52 -0.88 -10.61
C GLY A 218 33.17 -1.20 -9.96
N ALA A 219 32.14 -0.37 -10.13
CA ALA A 219 30.79 -0.61 -9.57
C ALA A 219 30.17 -1.92 -10.05
N LEU A 220 30.37 -2.27 -11.32
CA LEU A 220 29.97 -3.55 -11.89
C LEU A 220 31.16 -4.50 -11.87
N ARG A 221 31.04 -5.65 -11.19
CA ARG A 221 32.07 -6.70 -11.24
C ARG A 221 32.11 -7.34 -12.62
N THR A 222 32.84 -6.75 -13.55
CA THR A 222 33.13 -7.38 -14.84
C THR A 222 34.30 -8.35 -14.65
N SER A 223 34.01 -9.65 -14.64
CA SER A 223 35.03 -10.71 -14.50
C SER A 223 35.99 -10.82 -15.69
N ILE A 224 35.80 -10.03 -16.73
CA ILE A 224 36.55 -10.12 -17.99
C ILE A 224 37.46 -8.91 -18.06
N LYS A 225 38.77 -9.10 -17.82
CA LYS A 225 39.77 -8.13 -18.30
C LYS A 225 39.62 -8.08 -19.82
N GLY A 226 39.17 -6.95 -20.35
CA GLY A 226 39.05 -6.76 -21.79
C GLY A 226 40.38 -7.00 -22.50
N PRO A 227 40.37 -7.39 -23.78
CA PRO A 227 41.60 -7.52 -24.56
C PRO A 227 42.33 -6.16 -24.60
N ASN A 228 43.65 -6.16 -24.46
CA ASN A 228 44.43 -4.92 -24.42
C ASN A 228 44.64 -4.38 -25.84
N VAL A 229 43.64 -3.66 -26.35
CA VAL A 229 43.60 -3.09 -27.71
C VAL A 229 44.78 -2.16 -27.95
N ASP A 230 45.20 -1.38 -26.94
CA ASP A 230 46.33 -0.46 -27.07
C ASP A 230 47.68 -1.18 -27.17
N MET A 231 47.85 -2.29 -26.46
CA MET A 231 49.02 -3.16 -26.66
C MET A 231 49.04 -3.79 -28.06
N LEU A 232 47.89 -4.22 -28.58
CA LEU A 232 47.78 -4.76 -29.94
C LEU A 232 48.04 -3.70 -31.02
N ARG A 233 47.59 -2.45 -30.79
CA ARG A 233 47.92 -1.30 -31.66
C ARG A 233 49.41 -1.01 -31.68
N ARG A 234 50.05 -0.94 -30.50
CA ARG A 234 51.51 -0.74 -30.39
C ARG A 234 52.29 -1.86 -31.05
N ALA A 235 51.89 -3.11 -30.85
CA ALA A 235 52.51 -4.27 -31.49
C ALA A 235 52.37 -4.23 -33.02
N LEU A 236 51.23 -3.77 -33.54
CA LEU A 236 51.01 -3.59 -34.98
C LEU A 236 51.87 -2.46 -35.57
N GLU A 237 52.01 -1.35 -34.85
CA GLU A 237 52.88 -0.21 -35.24
C GLU A 237 54.36 -0.62 -35.25
N GLU A 238 54.82 -1.36 -34.24
CA GLU A 238 56.18 -1.91 -34.20
C GLU A 238 56.43 -2.94 -35.31
N ALA A 239 55.46 -3.81 -35.59
CA ALA A 239 55.54 -4.79 -36.67
C ALA A 239 55.68 -4.13 -38.05
N ARG A 240 54.95 -3.04 -38.28
CA ARG A 240 55.05 -2.23 -39.51
C ARG A 240 56.39 -1.49 -39.59
N ARG A 241 56.89 -0.98 -38.47
CA ARG A 241 58.18 -0.27 -38.40
C ARG A 241 59.38 -1.21 -38.61
N GLN A 242 59.29 -2.46 -38.17
CA GLN A 242 60.35 -3.47 -38.32
C GLN A 242 60.31 -4.22 -39.65
N GLY A 243 59.31 -3.97 -40.50
CA GLY A 243 59.20 -4.62 -41.82
C GLY A 243 58.91 -6.12 -41.74
N LEU A 244 58.11 -6.55 -40.76
CA LEU A 244 57.70 -7.96 -40.63
C LEU A 244 56.89 -8.44 -41.86
N GLY A 245 56.89 -9.76 -42.08
CA GLY A 245 56.24 -10.37 -43.24
C GLY A 245 54.74 -10.04 -43.32
N THR A 246 54.22 -9.86 -44.53
CA THR A 246 52.82 -9.48 -44.80
C THR A 246 51.79 -10.38 -44.12
N GLY A 247 52.09 -11.68 -43.94
CA GLY A 247 51.23 -12.62 -43.20
C GLY A 247 51.12 -12.32 -41.70
N GLN A 248 52.21 -11.89 -41.06
CA GLN A 248 52.23 -11.57 -39.62
C GLN A 248 51.51 -10.26 -39.31
N ILE A 249 51.62 -9.28 -40.21
CA ILE A 249 50.86 -8.02 -40.12
C ILE A 249 49.36 -8.30 -40.23
N ARG A 250 48.95 -9.15 -41.18
CA ARG A 250 47.55 -9.54 -41.37
C ARG A 250 46.98 -10.27 -40.15
N GLU A 251 47.73 -11.18 -39.54
CA GLU A 251 47.31 -11.89 -38.33
C GLU A 251 47.11 -10.94 -37.13
N LEU A 252 47.99 -9.93 -36.98
CA LEU A 252 47.85 -8.90 -35.95
C LEU A 252 46.64 -7.99 -36.21
N GLU A 253 46.36 -7.64 -37.46
CA GLU A 253 45.16 -6.88 -37.85
C GLU A 253 43.87 -7.65 -37.55
N GLU A 254 43.82 -8.95 -37.86
CA GLU A 254 42.68 -9.81 -37.55
C GLU A 254 42.46 -9.92 -36.03
N ARG A 255 43.54 -10.07 -35.24
CA ARG A 255 43.47 -10.06 -33.76
C ARG A 255 43.00 -8.73 -33.20
N LEU A 256 43.44 -7.61 -33.77
CA LEU A 256 43.01 -6.27 -33.37
C LEU A 256 41.51 -6.06 -33.66
N GLN A 257 41.04 -6.48 -34.85
CA GLN A 257 39.62 -6.41 -35.20
C GLN A 257 38.75 -7.26 -34.27
N ALA A 258 39.18 -8.48 -33.96
CA ALA A 258 38.49 -9.35 -33.01
C ALA A 258 38.45 -8.75 -31.60
N ALA A 259 39.58 -8.20 -31.12
CA ALA A 259 39.65 -7.54 -29.82
C ALA A 259 38.74 -6.31 -29.73
N ALA A 260 38.71 -5.46 -30.78
CA ALA A 260 37.85 -4.28 -30.85
C ALA A 260 36.35 -4.64 -31.00
N ALA A 261 36.02 -5.79 -31.61
CA ALA A 261 34.64 -6.28 -31.67
C ALA A 261 34.17 -6.78 -30.29
N GLU A 262 35.02 -7.50 -29.56
CA GLU A 262 34.71 -7.98 -28.22
C GLU A 262 34.64 -6.83 -27.20
N GLU A 263 35.52 -5.82 -27.29
CA GLU A 263 35.44 -4.61 -26.46
C GLU A 263 34.10 -3.87 -26.66
N ARG A 264 33.66 -3.70 -27.91
CA ARG A 264 32.35 -3.10 -28.22
C ARG A 264 31.19 -3.92 -27.64
N ARG A 265 31.26 -5.25 -27.74
CA ARG A 265 30.24 -6.13 -27.16
C ARG A 265 30.20 -6.00 -25.63
N LEU A 266 31.35 -6.00 -24.96
CA LEU A 266 31.44 -5.82 -23.51
C LEU A 266 30.91 -4.45 -23.08
N ALA A 267 31.21 -3.39 -23.84
CA ALA A 267 30.71 -2.05 -23.58
C ALA A 267 29.17 -1.98 -23.67
N LEU A 268 28.56 -2.61 -24.68
CA LEU A 268 27.10 -2.70 -24.80
C LEU A 268 26.47 -3.45 -23.62
N VAL A 269 27.05 -4.57 -23.20
CA VAL A 269 26.56 -5.32 -22.03
C VAL A 269 26.66 -4.48 -20.75
N GLN A 270 27.76 -3.74 -20.57
CA GLN A 270 27.91 -2.83 -19.43
C GLN A 270 26.89 -1.69 -19.46
N GLU A 271 26.60 -1.14 -20.64
CA GLU A 271 25.60 -0.08 -20.80
C GLU A 271 24.19 -0.60 -20.50
N GLU A 272 23.83 -1.81 -20.98
CA GLU A 272 22.59 -2.48 -20.62
C GLU A 272 22.49 -2.73 -19.11
N ASP A 273 23.57 -3.21 -18.47
CA ASP A 273 23.61 -3.40 -17.02
C ASP A 273 23.41 -2.08 -16.28
N LYS A 274 24.08 -1.00 -16.70
CA LYS A 274 23.89 0.34 -16.13
C LYS A 274 22.46 0.81 -16.27
N ASN A 275 21.84 0.65 -17.43
CA ASN A 275 20.44 1.03 -17.65
C ASN A 275 19.48 0.24 -16.76
N ARG A 276 19.73 -1.06 -16.58
CA ARG A 276 18.93 -1.92 -15.68
C ARG A 276 19.06 -1.49 -14.22
N PHE A 277 20.27 -1.21 -13.75
CA PHE A 277 20.48 -0.70 -12.40
C PHE A 277 19.96 0.72 -12.20
N ALA A 278 20.05 1.60 -13.20
CA ALA A 278 19.43 2.91 -13.15
C ALA A 278 17.90 2.79 -12.96
N ALA A 279 17.24 1.90 -13.70
CA ALA A 279 15.82 1.61 -13.52
C ALA A 279 15.50 0.99 -12.13
N ALA A 280 16.39 0.14 -11.61
CA ALA A 280 16.27 -0.41 -10.27
C ALA A 280 16.35 0.68 -9.18
N ILE A 281 17.26 1.65 -9.32
CA ILE A 281 17.37 2.81 -8.42
C ILE A 281 16.06 3.60 -8.40
N GLU A 282 15.44 3.80 -9.57
CA GLU A 282 14.15 4.50 -9.65
C GLU A 282 13.03 3.74 -8.93
N ARG A 283 12.94 2.43 -9.13
CA ARG A 283 11.94 1.60 -8.44
C ARG A 283 12.14 1.58 -6.92
N ILE A 284 13.39 1.50 -6.45
CA ILE A 284 13.72 1.59 -5.01
C ILE A 284 13.36 2.98 -4.47
N SER A 285 13.67 4.04 -5.21
CA SER A 285 13.37 5.42 -4.79
C SER A 285 11.87 5.67 -4.67
N LEU A 286 11.08 5.15 -5.62
CA LEU A 286 9.62 5.19 -5.57
C LEU A 286 9.07 4.39 -4.39
N LEU A 287 9.64 3.21 -4.13
CA LEU A 287 9.25 2.39 -2.97
C LEU A 287 9.49 3.15 -1.66
N LEU A 288 10.67 3.78 -1.52
CA LEU A 288 11.01 4.60 -0.36
C LEU A 288 10.11 5.81 -0.21
N ALA A 289 9.88 6.58 -1.29
CA ALA A 289 8.99 7.74 -1.26
C ALA A 289 7.57 7.36 -0.81
N ARG A 290 7.03 6.26 -1.33
CA ARG A 290 5.70 5.77 -0.98
C ARG A 290 5.59 5.35 0.49
N TYR A 291 6.58 4.63 0.99
CA TYR A 291 6.46 3.96 2.27
C TYR A 291 7.09 4.71 3.43
N LEU A 292 8.10 5.57 3.24
CA LEU A 292 8.73 6.32 4.34
C LEU A 292 7.72 7.29 4.99
N PRO A 293 7.77 7.49 6.32
CA PRO A 293 6.89 8.42 7.01
C PRO A 293 7.13 9.86 6.58
N ALA A 294 6.05 10.64 6.45
CA ALA A 294 6.15 12.09 6.26
C ALA A 294 6.95 12.74 7.42
N PRO A 295 7.79 13.77 7.15
CA PRO A 295 8.02 14.44 5.85
C PRO A 295 9.10 13.80 4.94
N ARG A 296 9.64 12.62 5.30
CA ARG A 296 10.68 11.93 4.50
C ARG A 296 10.11 11.19 3.28
N GLY A 297 8.82 10.88 3.33
CA GLY A 297 8.05 10.27 2.25
C GLY A 297 6.56 10.62 2.38
N GLU A 298 5.70 9.76 1.86
CA GLU A 298 4.25 9.98 1.75
C GLU A 298 3.44 9.20 2.79
N ALA A 299 4.05 8.25 3.51
CA ALA A 299 3.31 7.40 4.44
C ALA A 299 2.92 8.17 5.72
N ALA A 300 1.72 7.86 6.20
CA ALA A 300 1.24 8.34 7.49
C ALA A 300 1.60 7.34 8.61
N TRP A 301 1.88 7.88 9.80
CA TRP A 301 1.99 7.05 11.00
C TRP A 301 0.65 6.36 11.31
N PRO A 302 0.68 5.10 11.78
CA PRO A 302 -0.54 4.40 12.17
C PRO A 302 -1.15 5.09 13.39
N GLN A 303 -2.47 5.23 13.37
CA GLN A 303 -3.20 5.78 14.51
C GLN A 303 -3.37 4.70 15.57
N ILE A 304 -2.84 4.97 16.76
CA ILE A 304 -3.05 4.15 17.96
C ILE A 304 -4.09 4.83 18.85
N PRO A 305 -5.05 4.05 19.42
CA PRO A 305 -5.98 4.58 20.42
C PRO A 305 -5.22 5.27 21.55
N GLN A 306 -5.57 6.53 21.83
CA GLN A 306 -4.92 7.33 22.87
C GLN A 306 -5.26 6.85 24.28
N LYS A 307 -6.35 6.09 24.42
CA LYS A 307 -6.80 5.55 25.71
C LYS A 307 -6.27 4.13 25.91
N ILE A 308 -5.70 3.88 27.08
CA ILE A 308 -5.05 2.64 27.49
C ILE A 308 -5.86 2.00 28.61
N LEU A 309 -6.22 0.72 28.44
CA LEU A 309 -6.84 -0.07 29.50
C LEU A 309 -5.81 -0.38 30.59
N GLY A 310 -6.09 0.04 31.82
CA GLY A 310 -5.16 -0.10 32.95
C GLY A 310 -4.00 0.91 32.95
N ALA A 311 -4.20 2.08 32.34
CA ALA A 311 -3.25 3.19 32.37
C ALA A 311 -2.87 3.59 33.82
N GLN A 312 -1.66 4.12 34.01
CA GLN A 312 -1.19 4.75 35.23
C GLN A 312 -1.73 6.18 35.37
N GLY A 313 -1.79 6.93 34.26
CA GLY A 313 -2.28 8.30 34.23
C GLY A 313 -3.78 8.39 33.95
N SER A 314 -4.49 9.25 34.69
CA SER A 314 -5.92 9.51 34.45
C SER A 314 -6.21 10.09 33.07
N GLU A 315 -5.23 10.77 32.46
CA GLU A 315 -5.31 11.32 31.11
C GLU A 315 -5.48 10.22 30.05
N PHE A 316 -4.75 9.10 30.18
CA PHE A 316 -4.74 8.00 29.21
C PHE A 316 -5.68 6.86 29.61
N ALA A 317 -6.24 6.87 30.82
CA ALA A 317 -7.07 5.78 31.32
C ALA A 317 -8.32 5.50 30.46
N LEU A 318 -8.49 4.23 30.11
CA LEU A 318 -9.74 3.65 29.60
C LEU A 318 -10.39 2.80 30.71
N SER A 319 -11.61 3.13 31.09
CA SER A 319 -12.33 2.41 32.16
C SER A 319 -12.84 1.05 31.70
N GLU A 320 -13.44 0.99 30.51
CA GLU A 320 -14.01 -0.23 29.92
C GLU A 320 -13.79 -0.23 28.41
N VAL A 321 -13.73 -1.43 27.81
CA VAL A 321 -13.58 -1.59 26.37
C VAL A 321 -14.94 -1.36 25.69
N PRO A 322 -15.11 -0.33 24.84
CA PRO A 322 -16.37 -0.08 24.16
C PRO A 322 -16.77 -1.25 23.23
N PRO A 323 -18.07 -1.53 23.05
CA PRO A 323 -18.51 -2.50 22.05
C PRO A 323 -18.11 -2.03 20.65
N GLY A 324 -17.71 -2.96 19.78
CA GLY A 324 -17.22 -2.63 18.43
C GLY A 324 -15.75 -2.20 18.35
N THR A 325 -14.99 -2.30 19.45
CA THR A 325 -13.58 -1.92 19.46
C THR A 325 -12.72 -2.94 18.72
N LYS A 326 -12.11 -2.52 17.62
CA LYS A 326 -11.19 -3.34 16.79
C LYS A 326 -9.72 -3.16 17.14
N SER A 327 -9.37 -2.11 17.87
CA SER A 327 -8.00 -1.82 18.27
C SER A 327 -7.97 -1.31 19.70
N LEU A 328 -7.10 -1.89 20.53
CA LEU A 328 -7.03 -1.63 21.95
C LEU A 328 -5.58 -1.64 22.41
N THR A 329 -5.19 -0.62 23.17
CA THR A 329 -3.93 -0.60 23.90
C THR A 329 -4.22 -0.86 25.37
N LEU A 330 -3.41 -1.71 26.01
CA LEU A 330 -3.58 -2.08 27.41
C LEU A 330 -2.22 -2.22 28.10
N ARG A 331 -2.20 -1.99 29.41
CA ARG A 331 -1.04 -2.30 30.24
C ARG A 331 -1.00 -3.80 30.55
N LEU A 332 0.19 -4.39 30.52
CA LEU A 332 0.41 -5.80 30.84
C LEU A 332 0.15 -6.06 32.32
N GLN A 333 -0.98 -6.70 32.59
CA GLN A 333 -1.37 -7.21 33.90
C GLN A 333 -2.33 -8.40 33.66
N PRO A 334 -2.41 -9.37 34.59
CA PRO A 334 -3.36 -10.47 34.49
C PRO A 334 -4.79 -9.93 34.44
N GLN A 335 -5.49 -10.12 33.32
CA GLN A 335 -6.84 -9.60 33.13
C GLN A 335 -7.56 -10.36 32.01
N ARG A 336 -8.90 -10.27 32.00
CA ARG A 336 -9.76 -10.78 30.94
C ARG A 336 -10.56 -9.64 30.36
N LEU A 337 -10.68 -9.60 29.05
CA LEU A 337 -11.40 -8.56 28.32
C LEU A 337 -12.09 -9.15 27.09
N ARG A 338 -13.02 -8.39 26.53
CA ARG A 338 -13.71 -8.76 25.30
C ARG A 338 -13.39 -7.75 24.21
N LEU A 339 -12.95 -8.24 23.05
CA LEU A 339 -12.61 -7.43 21.87
C LEU A 339 -13.41 -7.94 20.67
N GLU A 340 -14.39 -7.17 20.18
CA GLU A 340 -15.28 -7.55 19.06
C GLU A 340 -15.79 -8.99 19.12
N GLY A 341 -16.34 -9.36 20.28
CA GLY A 341 -16.91 -10.69 20.50
C GLY A 341 -15.92 -11.75 20.98
N TYR A 342 -14.60 -11.56 20.79
CA TYR A 342 -13.55 -12.47 21.25
C TYR A 342 -13.21 -12.25 22.72
N GLU A 343 -13.16 -13.34 23.50
CA GLU A 343 -12.60 -13.31 24.85
C GLU A 343 -11.08 -13.42 24.80
N ILE A 344 -10.41 -12.40 25.33
CA ILE A 344 -8.96 -12.30 25.41
C ILE A 344 -8.58 -12.36 26.89
N ALA A 345 -7.70 -13.30 27.24
CA ALA A 345 -7.18 -13.44 28.59
C ALA A 345 -5.66 -13.33 28.58
N ILE A 346 -5.16 -12.43 29.43
CA ILE A 346 -3.75 -12.22 29.68
C ILE A 346 -3.41 -12.95 30.97
N SER A 347 -2.54 -13.94 30.88
CA SER A 347 -2.04 -14.72 32.01
C SER A 347 -0.62 -14.28 32.36
N GLN A 348 -0.20 -14.54 33.60
CA GLN A 348 1.18 -14.32 34.03
C GLN A 348 1.65 -15.55 34.79
N THR A 349 2.77 -16.12 34.35
CA THR A 349 3.42 -17.27 34.97
C THR A 349 4.85 -16.87 35.34
N GLY A 350 5.06 -16.53 36.61
CA GLY A 350 6.32 -15.93 37.06
C GLY A 350 6.52 -14.53 36.46
N GLN A 351 7.59 -14.35 35.70
CA GLN A 351 7.91 -13.09 35.00
C GLN A 351 7.41 -13.06 33.55
N LEU A 352 6.83 -14.16 33.08
CA LEU A 352 6.41 -14.30 31.69
C LEU A 352 4.91 -14.02 31.55
N TYR A 353 4.54 -13.33 30.48
CA TYR A 353 3.15 -13.04 30.16
C TYR A 353 2.66 -13.94 29.02
N GLY A 354 1.45 -14.47 29.15
CA GLY A 354 0.76 -15.25 28.12
C GLY A 354 -0.45 -14.51 27.59
N LEU A 355 -0.74 -14.70 26.30
CA LEU A 355 -1.97 -14.28 25.65
C LEU A 355 -2.76 -15.52 25.24
N SER A 356 -3.99 -15.62 25.72
CA SER A 356 -4.94 -16.67 25.36
C SER A 356 -6.17 -16.08 24.69
N VAL A 357 -6.55 -16.66 23.55
CA VAL A 357 -7.74 -16.30 22.78
C VAL A 357 -8.37 -17.59 22.21
N GLY A 358 -9.57 -17.93 22.67
CA GLY A 358 -10.22 -19.20 22.32
C GLY A 358 -9.40 -20.41 22.79
N THR A 359 -8.97 -21.26 21.85
CA THR A 359 -8.11 -22.43 22.12
C THR A 359 -6.62 -22.18 21.89
N GLN A 360 -6.24 -20.96 21.49
CA GLN A 360 -4.85 -20.61 21.23
C GLN A 360 -4.26 -19.90 22.43
N GLU A 361 -3.08 -20.34 22.87
CA GLU A 361 -2.29 -19.68 23.90
C GLU A 361 -0.88 -19.47 23.38
N ARG A 362 -0.32 -18.27 23.58
CA ARG A 362 1.02 -17.91 23.14
C ARG A 362 1.74 -17.06 24.17
N SER A 363 3.04 -17.27 24.32
CA SER A 363 3.91 -16.42 25.13
C SER A 363 4.09 -15.05 24.47
N LEU A 364 3.98 -13.98 25.27
CA LEU A 364 4.25 -12.60 24.86
C LEU A 364 5.74 -12.22 24.95
N ASP A 365 6.60 -13.12 25.43
CA ASP A 365 8.04 -12.90 25.58
C ASP A 365 8.85 -13.46 24.40
N GLU A 366 8.27 -14.31 23.55
CA GLU A 366 8.95 -14.94 22.41
C GLU A 366 9.24 -13.96 21.26
N ALA A 367 8.32 -13.04 21.01
CA ALA A 367 8.43 -12.07 19.93
C ALA A 367 7.72 -10.76 20.32
N PRO A 368 8.31 -9.59 19.99
CA PRO A 368 7.68 -8.30 20.28
C PRO A 368 6.42 -8.08 19.44
N TRP A 369 6.25 -8.78 18.32
CA TRP A 369 5.05 -8.73 17.50
C TRP A 369 4.73 -10.10 16.93
N PHE A 370 3.44 -10.41 16.81
CA PHE A 370 2.97 -11.57 16.10
C PHE A 370 1.49 -11.47 15.73
N SER A 371 1.04 -12.35 14.84
CA SER A 371 -0.37 -12.53 14.52
C SER A 371 -0.91 -13.85 15.08
N LEU A 372 -2.17 -13.85 15.51
CA LEU A 372 -2.96 -15.05 15.79
C LEU A 372 -4.11 -15.14 14.80
N THR A 373 -4.23 -16.29 14.15
CA THR A 373 -5.33 -16.56 13.21
C THR A 373 -6.59 -16.91 13.98
N LEU A 374 -7.60 -16.05 13.94
CA LEU A 374 -8.92 -16.29 14.55
C LEU A 374 -9.92 -16.78 13.48
N ARG A 375 -11.19 -16.95 13.90
CA ARG A 375 -12.24 -17.53 13.05
C ARG A 375 -12.56 -16.67 11.82
N ASP A 376 -12.76 -15.38 12.02
CA ASP A 376 -13.13 -14.40 10.98
C ASP A 376 -12.17 -13.20 10.91
N ALA A 377 -11.13 -13.20 11.74
CA ALA A 377 -10.17 -12.12 11.88
C ALA A 377 -8.75 -12.65 12.06
N GLU A 378 -7.77 -11.77 11.89
CA GLU A 378 -6.39 -11.92 12.33
C GLU A 378 -6.18 -10.95 13.50
N LEU A 379 -5.78 -11.47 14.67
CA LEU A 379 -5.41 -10.64 15.81
C LEU A 379 -3.92 -10.33 15.73
N GLN A 380 -3.60 -9.09 15.40
CA GLN A 380 -2.26 -8.54 15.50
C GLN A 380 -1.98 -8.16 16.95
N VAL A 381 -0.85 -8.64 17.44
CA VAL A 381 -0.38 -8.45 18.80
C VAL A 381 0.99 -7.80 18.73
N LEU A 382 1.15 -6.67 19.43
CA LEU A 382 2.40 -5.94 19.50
C LEU A 382 2.67 -5.57 20.95
N ARG A 383 3.79 -5.99 21.48
CA ARG A 383 4.28 -5.64 22.81
C ARG A 383 5.35 -4.57 22.71
N TYR A 384 5.24 -3.55 23.56
CA TYR A 384 6.27 -2.54 23.75
C TYR A 384 6.37 -2.21 25.23
N LYS A 385 7.54 -2.46 25.83
CA LYS A 385 7.75 -2.37 27.29
C LYS A 385 6.66 -3.17 28.04
N ASP A 386 5.99 -2.54 29.00
CA ASP A 386 4.92 -3.13 29.82
C ASP A 386 3.52 -2.93 29.22
N TYR A 387 3.43 -2.70 27.90
CA TYR A 387 2.17 -2.44 27.22
C TYR A 387 1.99 -3.37 26.02
N LEU A 388 0.72 -3.66 25.74
CA LEU A 388 0.29 -4.52 24.66
C LEU A 388 -0.71 -3.75 23.79
N HIS A 389 -0.48 -3.77 22.49
CA HIS A 389 -1.41 -3.30 21.49
C HIS A 389 -2.01 -4.49 20.76
N LEU A 390 -3.35 -4.52 20.73
CA LEU A 390 -4.16 -5.53 20.10
C LEU A 390 -4.94 -4.89 18.95
N ARG A 391 -4.91 -5.51 17.78
CA ARG A 391 -5.69 -5.05 16.63
C ARG A 391 -6.28 -6.23 15.88
N LEU A 392 -7.59 -6.20 15.70
CA LEU A 392 -8.32 -7.13 14.86
C LEU A 392 -8.37 -6.58 13.44
N GLU A 393 -7.78 -7.33 12.52
CA GLU A 393 -7.90 -7.09 11.09
C GLU A 393 -8.74 -8.20 10.44
N PRO A 394 -9.62 -7.88 9.48
CA PRO A 394 -10.29 -8.92 8.71
C PRO A 394 -9.26 -9.74 7.94
N ARG A 395 -9.40 -11.07 7.92
CA ARG A 395 -8.50 -11.95 7.16
C ARG A 395 -8.66 -11.68 5.66
N GLU A 396 -7.58 -11.49 4.90
CA GLU A 396 -7.64 -11.28 3.44
C GLU A 396 -8.46 -12.39 2.72
N ALA A 397 -8.15 -13.66 3.00
CA ALA A 397 -8.93 -14.79 2.46
C ALA A 397 -10.40 -14.79 2.93
N ALA A 398 -10.68 -14.28 4.14
CA ALA A 398 -12.04 -14.14 4.64
C ALA A 398 -12.79 -13.01 3.94
N THR A 399 -12.14 -11.88 3.65
CA THR A 399 -12.70 -10.77 2.86
C THR A 399 -13.12 -11.26 1.48
N LEU A 400 -12.20 -11.91 0.74
CA LEU A 400 -12.49 -12.45 -0.59
C LEU A 400 -13.58 -13.51 -0.55
N SER A 401 -13.53 -14.47 0.39
CA SER A 401 -14.57 -15.49 0.54
C SER A 401 -15.94 -14.90 0.90
N ASN A 402 -15.99 -13.87 1.76
CA ASN A 402 -17.23 -13.18 2.10
C ASN A 402 -17.83 -12.47 0.89
N LEU A 403 -17.00 -11.76 0.12
CA LEU A 403 -17.40 -11.09 -1.12
C LEU A 403 -17.88 -12.08 -2.18
N LEU A 404 -17.21 -13.22 -2.35
CA LEU A 404 -17.65 -14.28 -3.28
C LEU A 404 -19.02 -14.85 -2.88
N THR A 405 -19.25 -15.06 -1.59
CA THR A 405 -20.52 -15.61 -1.09
C THR A 405 -21.66 -14.58 -1.22
N GLU A 406 -21.37 -13.30 -0.95
CA GLU A 406 -22.30 -12.20 -1.23
C GLU A 406 -22.63 -12.14 -2.73
N GLY A 407 -21.61 -12.17 -3.59
CA GLY A 407 -21.75 -12.12 -5.03
C GLY A 407 -22.54 -13.30 -5.59
N ARG A 408 -22.53 -14.46 -4.94
CA ARG A 408 -23.36 -15.61 -5.32
C ARG A 408 -24.86 -15.33 -5.18
N VAL A 409 -25.26 -14.61 -4.14
CA VAL A 409 -26.65 -14.15 -3.99
C VAL A 409 -26.95 -13.08 -5.04
N LEU A 410 -26.02 -12.13 -5.28
CA LEU A 410 -26.19 -11.10 -6.31
C LEU A 410 -26.35 -11.68 -7.71
N ALA A 411 -25.61 -12.75 -8.05
CA ALA A 411 -25.76 -13.44 -9.33
C ALA A 411 -27.18 -13.97 -9.56
N HIS A 412 -27.81 -14.52 -8.52
CA HIS A 412 -29.22 -14.91 -8.58
C HIS A 412 -30.15 -13.71 -8.72
N LEU A 413 -29.95 -12.65 -7.93
CA LEU A 413 -30.78 -11.44 -8.00
C LEU A 413 -30.71 -10.77 -9.39
N MET A 414 -29.54 -10.78 -10.03
CA MET A 414 -29.33 -10.17 -11.34
C MET A 414 -29.73 -11.07 -12.52
N TRP A 415 -30.19 -12.31 -12.25
CA TRP A 415 -30.59 -13.24 -13.29
C TRP A 415 -31.89 -12.77 -13.99
N PRO A 416 -31.89 -12.55 -15.32
CA PRO A 416 -33.00 -11.90 -16.02
C PRO A 416 -34.23 -12.79 -16.24
N GLU A 417 -34.13 -14.09 -15.97
CA GLU A 417 -35.22 -15.05 -16.20
C GLU A 417 -36.51 -14.66 -15.45
N ARG A 418 -37.65 -14.87 -16.13
CA ARG A 418 -38.99 -14.52 -15.63
C ARG A 418 -39.05 -13.09 -15.08
N ASP A 419 -38.52 -12.14 -15.84
CA ASP A 419 -38.56 -10.73 -15.52
C ASP A 419 -37.89 -10.44 -14.17
N TYR A 420 -36.65 -10.93 -13.99
CA TYR A 420 -35.88 -10.82 -12.76
C TYR A 420 -36.62 -11.34 -11.51
N ALA A 421 -37.12 -12.59 -11.59
CA ALA A 421 -37.95 -13.20 -10.56
C ALA A 421 -37.31 -13.14 -9.15
N TYR A 422 -36.01 -13.44 -9.03
CA TYR A 422 -35.29 -13.39 -7.76
C TYR A 422 -35.24 -11.97 -7.16
N LEU A 423 -34.98 -10.94 -7.97
CA LEU A 423 -34.93 -9.56 -7.50
C LEU A 423 -36.31 -9.06 -7.06
N ARG A 424 -37.36 -9.37 -7.84
CA ARG A 424 -38.74 -9.02 -7.47
C ARG A 424 -39.15 -9.69 -6.17
N LEU A 425 -38.84 -10.98 -6.02
CA LEU A 425 -39.11 -11.72 -4.80
C LEU A 425 -38.35 -11.13 -3.58
N MET A 426 -37.06 -10.81 -3.73
CA MET A 426 -36.28 -10.18 -2.67
C MET A 426 -36.90 -8.83 -2.25
N ARG A 427 -37.35 -8.01 -3.21
CA ARG A 427 -38.01 -6.73 -2.90
C ARG A 427 -39.34 -6.92 -2.16
N ALA A 428 -40.18 -7.85 -2.60
CA ALA A 428 -41.43 -8.18 -1.92
C ALA A 428 -41.16 -8.67 -0.50
N PHE A 429 -40.17 -9.56 -0.34
CA PHE A 429 -39.73 -10.09 0.95
C PHE A 429 -39.19 -8.98 1.87
N SER A 430 -38.38 -8.08 1.34
CA SER A 430 -37.91 -6.90 2.06
C SER A 430 -39.09 -6.09 2.60
N MET A 431 -40.11 -5.83 1.77
CA MET A 431 -41.29 -5.07 2.18
C MET A 431 -42.14 -5.81 3.23
N ARG A 432 -42.20 -7.15 3.17
CA ARG A 432 -42.92 -7.97 4.15
C ARG A 432 -42.43 -7.83 5.59
N PHE A 433 -41.16 -7.48 5.80
CA PHE A 433 -40.66 -7.13 7.15
C PHE A 433 -41.28 -5.85 7.73
N LYS A 434 -41.90 -4.99 6.91
CA LYS A 434 -42.57 -3.77 7.35
C LYS A 434 -44.07 -3.96 7.62
N GLY A 435 -44.61 -5.16 7.37
CA GLY A 435 -46.02 -5.50 7.53
C GLY A 435 -46.64 -6.12 6.27
N ASP A 436 -47.97 -6.12 6.20
CA ASP A 436 -48.68 -6.66 5.05
C ASP A 436 -48.32 -5.95 3.75
N THR A 437 -48.00 -6.73 2.73
CA THR A 437 -47.47 -6.24 1.46
C THR A 437 -48.42 -6.64 0.34
N ASN A 438 -48.81 -5.66 -0.49
CA ASN A 438 -49.54 -5.93 -1.72
C ASN A 438 -48.57 -6.53 -2.76
N VAL A 439 -48.64 -7.85 -2.90
CA VAL A 439 -47.75 -8.65 -3.74
C VAL A 439 -47.89 -8.31 -5.24
N ALA A 440 -49.05 -7.80 -5.68
CA ALA A 440 -49.29 -7.40 -7.06
C ALA A 440 -48.35 -6.28 -7.53
N GLN A 441 -47.85 -5.44 -6.61
CA GLN A 441 -46.89 -4.37 -6.91
C GLN A 441 -45.51 -4.89 -7.35
N PHE A 442 -45.24 -6.18 -7.12
CA PHE A 442 -43.98 -6.85 -7.49
C PHE A 442 -44.19 -7.86 -8.63
N GLY A 443 -45.23 -7.68 -9.44
CA GLY A 443 -45.48 -8.45 -10.66
C GLY A 443 -44.44 -8.19 -11.78
N PRO A 444 -44.51 -8.94 -12.89
CA PRO A 444 -43.57 -8.80 -14.02
C PRO A 444 -43.43 -7.36 -14.56
N GLU A 445 -44.51 -6.59 -14.60
CA GLU A 445 -44.51 -5.20 -15.05
C GLU A 445 -43.56 -4.30 -14.23
N SER A 446 -43.33 -4.63 -12.96
CA SER A 446 -42.38 -3.90 -12.10
C SER A 446 -40.92 -4.08 -12.51
N ALA A 447 -40.61 -5.07 -13.37
CA ALA A 447 -39.26 -5.41 -13.79
C ALA A 447 -38.75 -4.62 -14.99
N ALA A 448 -39.61 -3.90 -15.72
CA ALA A 448 -39.22 -3.13 -16.90
C ALA A 448 -38.03 -2.18 -16.60
N ARG A 449 -38.06 -1.54 -15.42
CA ARG A 449 -37.00 -0.64 -14.94
C ARG A 449 -35.65 -1.33 -14.70
N TYR A 450 -35.62 -2.63 -14.48
CA TYR A 450 -34.35 -3.36 -14.28
C TYR A 450 -33.66 -3.67 -15.61
N GLY A 451 -34.44 -3.98 -16.65
CA GLY A 451 -33.92 -4.22 -17.99
C GLY A 451 -33.36 -2.96 -18.67
N GLU A 452 -33.87 -1.79 -18.29
CA GLU A 452 -33.38 -0.48 -18.76
C GLU A 452 -32.12 0.01 -18.01
N ALA A 453 -31.84 -0.53 -16.81
CA ALA A 453 -30.71 -0.12 -16.01
C ALA A 453 -29.39 -0.69 -16.57
N THR A 454 -28.32 0.11 -16.52
CA THR A 454 -26.96 -0.43 -16.74
C THR A 454 -26.66 -1.52 -15.73
N ILE A 455 -25.89 -2.53 -16.13
CA ILE A 455 -25.58 -3.69 -15.28
C ILE A 455 -24.92 -3.31 -13.94
N ASP A 456 -24.11 -2.25 -13.91
CA ASP A 456 -23.45 -1.75 -12.70
C ASP A 456 -24.49 -1.15 -11.72
N ASN A 457 -25.39 -0.29 -12.21
CA ASN A 457 -26.49 0.25 -11.41
C ASN A 457 -27.44 -0.84 -10.90
N LEU A 458 -27.71 -1.87 -11.71
CA LEU A 458 -28.53 -3.00 -11.29
C LEU A 458 -27.86 -3.79 -10.15
N GLN A 459 -26.55 -4.04 -10.26
CA GLN A 459 -25.77 -4.69 -9.21
C GLN A 459 -25.78 -3.87 -7.91
N GLU A 460 -25.52 -2.56 -7.99
CA GLU A 460 -25.53 -1.68 -6.81
C GLU A 460 -26.91 -1.64 -6.13
N PHE A 461 -27.98 -1.59 -6.94
CA PHE A 461 -29.35 -1.65 -6.44
C PHE A 461 -29.65 -2.97 -5.73
N ALA A 462 -29.26 -4.11 -6.33
CA ALA A 462 -29.43 -5.42 -5.74
C ALA A 462 -28.63 -5.57 -4.42
N ARG A 463 -27.39 -5.07 -4.39
CA ARG A 463 -26.50 -5.11 -3.23
C ARG A 463 -27.05 -4.33 -2.05
N LYS A 464 -27.49 -3.08 -2.26
CA LYS A 464 -28.17 -2.26 -1.23
C LYS A 464 -29.45 -2.93 -0.70
N GLY A 465 -30.20 -3.58 -1.59
CA GLY A 465 -31.37 -4.36 -1.23
C GLY A 465 -31.03 -5.56 -0.33
N LEU A 466 -29.96 -6.29 -0.67
CA LEU A 466 -29.47 -7.43 0.08
C LEU A 466 -28.96 -7.03 1.48
N GLU A 467 -28.21 -5.93 1.60
CA GLU A 467 -27.80 -5.37 2.89
C GLU A 467 -29.00 -5.03 3.78
N SER A 468 -30.03 -4.40 3.19
CA SER A 468 -31.27 -4.06 3.88
C SER A 468 -32.02 -5.31 4.38
N VAL A 469 -31.99 -6.40 3.60
CA VAL A 469 -32.60 -7.68 4.00
C VAL A 469 -31.80 -8.34 5.12
N LYS A 470 -30.47 -8.35 5.05
CA LYS A 470 -29.60 -8.89 6.10
C LYS A 470 -29.90 -8.26 7.46
N ALA A 471 -29.94 -6.94 7.53
CA ALA A 471 -30.23 -6.20 8.77
C ALA A 471 -31.62 -6.50 9.36
N ARG A 472 -32.60 -6.92 8.52
CA ARG A 472 -33.95 -7.29 8.97
C ARG A 472 -34.06 -8.76 9.37
N ILE A 473 -33.34 -9.64 8.69
CA ILE A 473 -33.23 -11.05 9.05
C ILE A 473 -32.63 -11.21 10.45
N GLU A 474 -31.60 -10.44 10.80
CA GLU A 474 -30.98 -10.47 12.14
C GLU A 474 -31.99 -10.21 13.27
N ARG A 475 -33.09 -9.49 12.99
CA ARG A 475 -34.15 -9.17 13.94
C ARG A 475 -35.36 -10.11 13.87
N THR A 476 -35.35 -11.07 12.94
CA THR A 476 -36.52 -11.91 12.63
C THR A 476 -36.11 -13.39 12.54
N PRO A 477 -36.21 -14.16 13.63
CA PRO A 477 -35.76 -15.56 13.67
C PRO A 477 -36.46 -16.48 12.65
N HIS A 478 -37.74 -16.22 12.33
CA HIS A 478 -38.56 -17.02 11.41
C HIS A 478 -38.59 -16.48 9.97
N TRP A 479 -37.52 -15.81 9.53
CA TRP A 479 -37.47 -15.18 8.20
C TRP A 479 -37.65 -16.16 7.02
N ARG A 480 -37.28 -17.44 7.19
CA ARG A 480 -37.43 -18.48 6.16
C ARG A 480 -38.89 -18.73 5.82
N ASP A 481 -39.75 -18.80 6.84
CA ASP A 481 -41.19 -19.01 6.67
C ASP A 481 -41.82 -17.80 5.99
N LEU A 482 -41.37 -16.60 6.36
CA LEU A 482 -41.83 -15.35 5.73
C LEU A 482 -41.44 -15.28 4.25
N LEU A 483 -40.23 -15.71 3.88
CA LEU A 483 -39.79 -15.77 2.48
C LEU A 483 -40.60 -16.81 1.70
N ALA A 484 -40.84 -18.00 2.29
CA ALA A 484 -41.65 -19.04 1.66
C ALA A 484 -43.10 -18.58 1.40
N GLN A 485 -43.73 -17.92 2.37
CA GLN A 485 -45.08 -17.35 2.21
C GLN A 485 -45.11 -16.25 1.15
N THR A 486 -44.08 -15.40 1.11
CA THR A 486 -43.97 -14.35 0.08
C THR A 486 -43.82 -14.96 -1.31
N ALA A 487 -43.00 -16.00 -1.45
CA ALA A 487 -42.80 -16.72 -2.70
C ALA A 487 -44.09 -17.40 -3.18
N ALA A 488 -44.83 -18.04 -2.28
CA ALA A 488 -46.13 -18.65 -2.59
C ALA A 488 -47.17 -17.61 -3.04
N ALA A 489 -47.24 -16.46 -2.37
CA ALA A 489 -48.13 -15.38 -2.77
C ALA A 489 -47.78 -14.77 -4.15
N MET A 490 -46.55 -14.97 -4.64
CA MET A 490 -46.07 -14.52 -5.95
C MET A 490 -46.12 -15.61 -7.03
N GLY A 491 -46.41 -16.87 -6.69
CA GLY A 491 -46.24 -18.03 -7.58
C GLY A 491 -44.77 -18.25 -7.99
N LEU A 492 -43.84 -17.99 -7.07
CA LEU A 492 -42.38 -18.06 -7.25
C LEU A 492 -41.72 -19.02 -6.25
N GLU A 493 -42.39 -20.11 -5.88
CA GLU A 493 -41.99 -21.03 -4.81
C GLU A 493 -40.60 -21.62 -5.03
N LEU A 494 -40.29 -22.09 -6.24
CA LEU A 494 -38.98 -22.65 -6.60
C LEU A 494 -37.87 -21.59 -6.50
N TYR A 495 -38.14 -20.35 -6.91
CA TYR A 495 -37.21 -19.23 -6.75
C TYR A 495 -37.02 -18.88 -5.27
N GLY A 496 -38.08 -18.94 -4.46
CA GLY A 496 -38.03 -18.75 -3.02
C GLY A 496 -37.20 -19.80 -2.29
N GLN A 497 -37.31 -21.08 -2.68
CA GLN A 497 -36.50 -22.16 -2.13
C GLN A 497 -35.01 -21.95 -2.43
N ASN A 498 -34.66 -21.67 -3.69
CA ASN A 498 -33.29 -21.38 -4.08
C ASN A 498 -32.74 -20.14 -3.34
N LEU A 499 -33.50 -19.05 -3.32
CA LEU A 499 -33.07 -17.82 -2.63
C LEU A 499 -32.90 -18.05 -1.12
N THR A 500 -33.75 -18.88 -0.50
CA THR A 500 -33.61 -19.27 0.91
C THR A 500 -32.31 -20.02 1.16
N ARG A 501 -31.93 -20.94 0.27
CA ARG A 501 -30.66 -21.68 0.33
C ARG A 501 -29.48 -20.71 0.21
N GLU A 502 -29.46 -19.88 -0.83
CA GLU A 502 -28.35 -18.96 -1.09
C GLU A 502 -28.16 -17.94 0.05
N ILE A 503 -29.25 -17.37 0.58
CA ILE A 503 -29.20 -16.45 1.73
C ILE A 503 -28.77 -17.20 2.99
N SER A 504 -29.27 -18.42 3.24
CA SER A 504 -28.87 -19.19 4.42
C SER A 504 -27.40 -19.54 4.40
N GLU A 505 -26.88 -19.93 3.24
CA GLU A 505 -25.45 -20.19 3.08
C GLU A 505 -24.63 -18.92 3.22
N TRP A 506 -25.08 -17.78 2.69
CA TRP A 506 -24.39 -16.49 2.86
C TRP A 506 -24.34 -16.02 4.32
N LEU A 507 -25.46 -16.10 5.04
CA LEU A 507 -25.53 -15.71 6.46
C LEU A 507 -24.80 -16.70 7.38
N GLY A 508 -24.78 -17.98 7.01
CA GLY A 508 -24.10 -19.04 7.76
C GLY A 508 -22.66 -19.32 7.31
N TYR A 509 -22.16 -18.59 6.32
CA TYR A 509 -20.87 -18.87 5.70
C TYR A 509 -19.74 -18.72 6.71
N GLN A 510 -18.86 -19.72 6.75
CA GLN A 510 -17.64 -19.68 7.53
C GLN A 510 -16.46 -19.79 6.56
N PRO A 511 -15.61 -18.76 6.45
CA PRO A 511 -14.44 -18.82 5.59
C PRO A 511 -13.52 -19.96 6.06
N PRO A 512 -12.90 -20.72 5.14
CA PRO A 512 -12.01 -21.82 5.51
C PRO A 512 -10.85 -21.35 6.39
N SER A 513 -10.42 -22.19 7.33
CA SER A 513 -9.36 -21.88 8.31
C SER A 513 -7.94 -21.83 7.72
N ARG A 514 -7.75 -22.25 6.46
CA ARG A 514 -6.46 -22.20 5.72
C ARG A 514 -6.48 -21.09 4.66
N ASP A 515 -5.28 -20.64 4.25
CA ASP A 515 -5.03 -19.62 3.19
C ASP A 515 -5.57 -19.98 1.79
N THR A 516 -6.21 -21.13 1.65
CA THR A 516 -6.87 -21.56 0.43
C THR A 516 -8.32 -21.09 0.42
N LEU A 517 -8.65 -20.19 -0.52
CA LEU A 517 -10.00 -20.10 -1.06
C LEU A 517 -10.35 -21.54 -1.52
N GLY A 518 -11.44 -22.12 -1.03
CA GLY A 518 -11.76 -23.56 -1.21
C GLY A 518 -11.77 -24.07 -2.67
N GLY A 519 -11.99 -25.38 -2.83
CA GLY A 519 -11.64 -26.18 -4.03
C GLY A 519 -12.20 -25.78 -5.40
N ASP A 520 -13.21 -24.91 -5.47
CA ASP A 520 -13.82 -24.45 -6.74
C ASP A 520 -13.60 -22.96 -7.04
N ILE A 521 -12.79 -22.27 -6.22
CA ILE A 521 -12.51 -20.83 -6.36
C ILE A 521 -11.21 -20.63 -7.13
N GLY A 522 -11.31 -20.03 -8.32
CA GLY A 522 -10.14 -19.57 -9.05
C GLY A 522 -9.56 -18.30 -8.43
N SER A 523 -8.23 -18.16 -8.39
CA SER A 523 -7.55 -16.97 -7.85
C SER A 523 -6.40 -16.57 -8.75
N THR A 524 -6.31 -15.28 -9.05
CA THR A 524 -5.26 -14.70 -9.88
C THR A 524 -4.75 -13.41 -9.25
N THR A 525 -3.43 -13.20 -9.28
CA THR A 525 -2.83 -11.92 -8.89
C THR A 525 -2.64 -11.07 -10.14
N VAL A 526 -3.25 -9.88 -10.17
CA VAL A 526 -3.18 -8.96 -11.29
C VAL A 526 -1.96 -8.05 -11.13
N GLY A 527 -1.13 -7.97 -12.16
CA GLY A 527 0.02 -7.06 -12.23
C GLY A 527 -0.03 -6.19 -13.47
N ASP A 528 1.10 -5.62 -13.87
CA ASP A 528 1.19 -4.70 -15.02
C ASP A 528 0.85 -5.37 -16.36
N SER A 529 0.92 -6.71 -16.43
CA SER A 529 0.51 -7.50 -17.59
C SER A 529 -0.94 -7.97 -17.46
N PRO A 530 -1.73 -7.93 -18.55
CA PRO A 530 -3.11 -8.41 -18.53
C PRO A 530 -3.16 -9.90 -18.18
N SER A 531 -4.07 -10.26 -17.28
CA SER A 531 -4.31 -11.64 -16.86
C SER A 531 -5.63 -12.13 -17.45
N SER A 532 -5.70 -13.38 -17.89
CA SER A 532 -6.94 -13.97 -18.40
C SER A 532 -7.51 -14.99 -17.42
N LEU A 533 -8.83 -14.96 -17.22
CA LEU A 533 -9.56 -15.96 -16.45
C LEU A 533 -10.61 -16.62 -17.34
N LYS A 534 -10.77 -17.94 -17.19
CA LYS A 534 -11.79 -18.72 -17.90
C LYS A 534 -12.88 -19.10 -16.91
N ALA A 535 -14.11 -18.69 -17.18
CA ALA A 535 -15.27 -19.01 -16.35
C ALA A 535 -16.45 -19.41 -17.24
N GLY A 536 -16.77 -20.70 -17.25
CA GLY A 536 -17.78 -21.28 -18.14
C GLY A 536 -17.36 -21.17 -19.62
N SER A 537 -18.30 -20.73 -20.46
CA SER A 537 -18.06 -20.44 -21.89
C SER A 537 -17.30 -19.13 -22.14
N THR A 538 -17.10 -18.28 -21.13
CA THR A 538 -16.54 -16.94 -21.30
C THR A 538 -15.09 -16.86 -20.78
N VAL A 539 -14.25 -16.11 -21.51
CA VAL A 539 -12.91 -15.73 -21.07
C VAL A 539 -12.93 -14.23 -20.78
N LEU A 540 -12.58 -13.85 -19.54
CA LEU A 540 -12.44 -12.45 -19.15
C LEU A 540 -10.97 -12.05 -19.08
N SER A 541 -10.65 -10.84 -19.50
CA SER A 541 -9.34 -10.22 -19.36
C SER A 541 -9.36 -9.21 -18.22
N LEU A 542 -8.40 -9.33 -17.31
CA LEU A 542 -8.16 -8.43 -16.19
C LEU A 542 -6.95 -7.55 -16.51
N ARG A 543 -7.14 -6.23 -16.47
CA ARG A 543 -6.06 -5.25 -16.64
C ARG A 543 -5.95 -4.39 -15.40
N PHE A 544 -4.77 -4.39 -14.77
CA PHE A 544 -4.47 -3.48 -13.67
C PHE A 544 -3.91 -2.17 -14.23
N GLN A 545 -4.54 -1.04 -13.88
CA GLN A 545 -4.12 0.30 -14.30
C GLN A 545 -4.50 1.32 -13.23
N SER A 546 -3.55 2.16 -12.82
CA SER A 546 -3.78 3.25 -11.86
C SER A 546 -4.46 2.81 -10.55
N ASP A 547 -4.03 1.65 -10.01
CA ASP A 547 -4.63 1.03 -8.81
C ASP A 547 -6.08 0.53 -8.99
N GLU A 548 -6.51 0.35 -10.23
CA GLU A 548 -7.83 -0.16 -10.58
C GLU A 548 -7.71 -1.41 -11.44
N VAL A 549 -8.65 -2.34 -11.27
CA VAL A 549 -8.76 -3.53 -12.12
C VAL A 549 -9.92 -3.35 -13.08
N TYR A 550 -9.64 -3.42 -14.38
CA TYR A 550 -10.66 -3.42 -15.43
C TYR A 550 -10.87 -4.84 -15.93
N VAL A 551 -12.14 -5.25 -16.01
CA VAL A 551 -12.57 -6.55 -16.52
C VAL A 551 -13.18 -6.34 -17.89
N SER A 552 -12.71 -7.06 -18.89
CA SER A 552 -13.24 -6.99 -20.25
C SER A 552 -13.50 -8.38 -20.84
N SER A 553 -14.38 -8.43 -21.82
CA SER A 553 -14.64 -9.59 -22.68
C SER A 553 -14.74 -9.10 -24.12
N THR A 554 -14.51 -10.00 -25.09
CA THR A 554 -14.56 -9.68 -26.51
C THR A 554 -15.90 -9.06 -26.89
N GLY A 555 -15.87 -7.85 -27.48
CA GLY A 555 -17.07 -7.15 -27.93
C GLY A 555 -17.88 -6.43 -26.85
N LEU A 556 -17.41 -6.42 -25.59
CA LEU A 556 -18.07 -5.75 -24.48
C LEU A 556 -17.21 -4.59 -23.92
N ILE A 557 -17.87 -3.57 -23.39
CA ILE A 557 -17.22 -2.42 -22.77
C ILE A 557 -16.52 -2.88 -21.48
N PRO A 558 -15.23 -2.54 -21.27
CA PRO A 558 -14.55 -2.85 -20.02
C PRO A 558 -15.27 -2.25 -18.81
N ARG A 559 -15.45 -3.04 -17.76
CA ARG A 559 -16.07 -2.62 -16.50
C ARG A 559 -15.02 -2.55 -15.41
N LYS A 560 -15.18 -1.60 -14.49
CA LYS A 560 -14.27 -1.43 -13.36
C LYS A 560 -14.64 -2.38 -12.22
N LEU A 561 -13.68 -3.18 -11.76
CA LEU A 561 -13.79 -4.03 -10.58
C LEU A 561 -13.33 -3.25 -9.34
N HIS A 562 -14.32 -2.86 -8.54
CA HIS A 562 -14.12 -2.23 -7.24
C HIS A 562 -13.68 -3.28 -6.21
N ASP A 563 -14.62 -3.84 -5.45
CA ASP A 563 -14.43 -4.94 -4.50
C ASP A 563 -15.15 -6.21 -4.97
N LEU A 564 -16.32 -6.07 -5.61
CA LEU A 564 -17.16 -7.16 -6.08
C LEU A 564 -17.78 -6.83 -7.44
N MET A 565 -17.76 -7.78 -8.37
CA MET A 565 -18.43 -7.69 -9.66
C MET A 565 -19.13 -9.00 -10.00
N VAL A 566 -20.36 -8.90 -10.48
CA VAL A 566 -21.06 -9.99 -11.16
C VAL A 566 -21.00 -9.73 -12.65
N TRP A 567 -20.45 -10.69 -13.39
CA TRP A 567 -20.43 -10.70 -14.85
C TRP A 567 -21.40 -11.76 -15.35
N MET A 568 -22.51 -11.33 -15.95
CA MET A 568 -23.54 -12.25 -16.43
C MET A 568 -23.05 -13.05 -17.64
N VAL A 569 -23.29 -14.35 -17.64
CA VAL A 569 -22.96 -15.30 -18.71
C VAL A 569 -24.16 -16.22 -18.98
N PRO A 570 -24.25 -16.91 -20.13
CA PRO A 570 -25.40 -17.76 -20.44
C PRO A 570 -25.70 -18.85 -19.38
N GLU A 571 -24.68 -19.31 -18.66
CA GLU A 571 -24.80 -20.34 -17.63
C GLU A 571 -25.17 -19.79 -16.24
N GLY A 572 -25.18 -18.47 -16.06
CA GLY A 572 -25.41 -17.83 -14.76
C GLY A 572 -24.61 -16.53 -14.58
N GLY A 573 -23.82 -16.44 -13.52
CA GLY A 573 -23.00 -15.27 -13.21
C GLY A 573 -21.59 -15.63 -12.76
N VAL A 574 -20.58 -15.01 -13.38
CA VAL A 574 -19.20 -15.07 -12.90
C VAL A 574 -19.04 -14.01 -11.82
N VAL A 575 -18.79 -14.43 -10.59
CA VAL A 575 -18.56 -13.54 -9.45
C VAL A 575 -17.06 -13.31 -9.33
N LEU A 576 -16.64 -12.06 -9.33
CA LEU A 576 -15.27 -11.60 -9.18
C LEU A 576 -15.17 -10.79 -7.89
N ALA A 577 -14.34 -11.24 -6.95
CA ALA A 577 -14.01 -10.50 -5.73
C ALA A 577 -12.56 -10.01 -5.79
N ARG A 578 -12.34 -8.75 -5.42
CA ARG A 578 -11.03 -8.11 -5.43
C ARG A 578 -10.64 -7.66 -4.03
N GLU A 579 -9.39 -7.92 -3.69
CA GLU A 579 -8.70 -7.33 -2.55
C GLU A 579 -7.27 -6.99 -2.97
N ALA A 580 -6.96 -5.69 -2.99
CA ALA A 580 -5.71 -5.16 -3.54
C ALA A 580 -5.42 -5.70 -4.97
N HIS A 581 -4.35 -6.47 -5.12
CA HIS A 581 -3.91 -7.06 -6.40
C HIS A 581 -4.48 -8.46 -6.64
N ARG A 582 -5.16 -9.06 -5.66
CA ARG A 582 -5.71 -10.41 -5.79
C ARG A 582 -7.15 -10.34 -6.25
N VAL A 583 -7.48 -11.12 -7.28
CA VAL A 583 -8.83 -11.31 -7.77
C VAL A 583 -9.18 -12.79 -7.65
N ALA A 584 -10.20 -13.08 -6.85
CA ALA A 584 -10.80 -14.39 -6.75
C ALA A 584 -12.06 -14.45 -7.60
N HIS A 585 -12.38 -15.62 -8.15
CA HIS A 585 -13.55 -15.80 -8.98
C HIS A 585 -14.21 -17.16 -8.81
N VAL A 586 -15.53 -17.18 -9.00
CA VAL A 586 -16.34 -18.40 -9.06
C VAL A 586 -17.44 -18.23 -10.09
N LEU A 587 -17.72 -19.29 -10.85
CA LEU A 587 -18.90 -19.34 -11.71
C LEU A 587 -20.09 -19.85 -10.89
N VAL A 588 -21.12 -19.02 -10.79
CA VAL A 588 -22.40 -19.40 -10.18
C VAL A 588 -23.31 -19.87 -11.29
N GLN A 589 -23.49 -21.19 -11.36
CA GLN A 589 -24.40 -21.80 -12.34
C GLN A 589 -25.84 -21.62 -11.88
N ILE A 590 -26.67 -21.03 -12.74
CA ILE A 590 -28.09 -20.80 -12.48
C ILE A 590 -28.86 -21.56 -13.55
N ALA A 591 -29.47 -22.68 -13.15
CA ALA A 591 -30.26 -23.49 -14.07
C ALA A 591 -31.53 -22.72 -14.49
N SER A 592 -31.76 -22.63 -15.80
CA SER A 592 -33.03 -22.16 -16.35
C SER A 592 -34.16 -23.09 -15.91
N GLN A 593 -35.22 -22.54 -15.33
CA GLN A 593 -36.35 -23.31 -14.81
C GLN A 593 -37.40 -23.63 -15.89
N GLN A 594 -37.07 -23.46 -17.18
CA GLN A 594 -37.99 -23.70 -18.30
C GLN A 594 -38.13 -25.16 -18.77
N ALA A 595 -37.55 -26.15 -18.08
CA ALA A 595 -37.64 -27.55 -18.49
C ALA A 595 -38.58 -28.39 -17.59
N PHE A 596 -39.90 -28.22 -17.76
CA PHE A 596 -40.86 -29.30 -17.54
C PHE A 596 -41.83 -29.36 -18.74
N PRO A 597 -42.01 -30.53 -19.38
CA PRO A 597 -42.92 -30.67 -20.50
C PRO A 597 -44.36 -30.50 -20.04
N ALA A 598 -45.15 -29.79 -20.84
CA ALA A 598 -46.60 -29.78 -20.72
C ALA A 598 -47.12 -31.22 -20.71
N ASP A 599 -47.96 -31.53 -19.72
CA ASP A 599 -48.77 -32.73 -19.68
C ASP A 599 -49.39 -33.00 -21.05
N LYS A 600 -49.00 -34.13 -21.67
CA LYS A 600 -49.84 -34.78 -22.66
C LYS A 600 -51.07 -35.31 -21.93
N LYS A 601 -52.15 -34.53 -21.92
CA LYS A 601 -53.51 -35.06 -21.97
C LYS A 601 -54.03 -34.88 -23.38
N GLY A 602 -54.31 -36.01 -24.04
CA GLY A 602 -54.75 -36.13 -25.43
C GLY A 602 -54.21 -37.41 -26.03
#